data_AF-A0A5E7UV93-F1
#
_entry.id   AF-A0A5E7UV93-F1
#
_cell.length_a   1.000
_cell.length_b   1.000
_cell.length_c   1.000
_cell.angle_alpha   90.00
_cell.angle_beta   90.00
_cell.angle_gamma   90.00
#
_symmetry.space_group_name_H-M   'P 1'
#
loop_
_entity.id
_entity.type
_entity.pdbx_description
1 polymer ?
#
loop_
_entity_poly.entity_id
_entity_poly.type
_entity_poly.pdbx_seq_one_letter_code
_entity_poly.pdbx_strand_id
1 'polypeptide(L)'
;MNRSSDGFYPAVEESSSVSGVSWGAIFAGAAAAAALSMILVLLGFGLGFSAVSPWAGEGVSAKGLGISTIVWLAATQIIASGMGGYIAGRLRVKWANMHGDEVYFRDTAHGFLAWCVATLVTAVLVVGSVSSVISGGVQAGASVAGGAASAMTQAAGSAAANTDSNQYGYYIDSLFRDDRPASVSDDAAHGAVARIFAQSLANGQLSAEDRTYLAQLVAQRTNLTQADAERRVDEIYARTQKALADAKLKAQQAADTAAKVAAWTSLWMFISLLAGAFFASLAATYGGRRRDAVEYVEVDTYTTTTPVR
;
A
#
# COMPACT_ATOMS: atom_id res chain seq x y z
N MET A 1 -26.03 -48.23 61.74
CA MET A 1 -26.26 -47.71 60.38
C MET A 1 -24.93 -47.70 59.64
N ASN A 2 -24.78 -48.62 58.68
CA ASN A 2 -23.64 -48.69 57.76
C ASN A 2 -23.56 -47.41 56.91
N ARG A 3 -22.38 -46.80 56.82
CA ARG A 3 -22.05 -45.87 55.73
C ARG A 3 -21.14 -46.63 54.76
N SER A 4 -21.69 -47.01 53.62
CA SER A 4 -20.94 -47.42 52.44
C SER A 4 -20.11 -46.23 51.94
N SER A 5 -18.81 -46.44 51.74
CA SER A 5 -17.83 -45.44 51.28
C SER A 5 -17.73 -45.32 49.76
N ASP A 6 -18.56 -46.02 49.00
CA ASP A 6 -18.40 -46.11 47.54
C ASP A 6 -19.33 -45.13 46.82
N GLY A 7 -19.27 -43.88 47.24
CA GLY A 7 -19.69 -42.76 46.42
C GLY A 7 -18.57 -42.46 45.43
N PHE A 8 -18.58 -43.14 44.29
CA PHE A 8 -17.86 -42.68 43.10
C PHE A 8 -18.38 -41.26 42.81
N TYR A 9 -17.64 -40.23 43.23
CA TYR A 9 -17.92 -38.89 42.75
C TYR A 9 -17.83 -38.99 41.23
N PRO A 10 -18.90 -38.75 40.45
CA PRO A 10 -18.66 -38.39 39.07
C PRO A 10 -17.73 -37.19 39.18
N ALA A 11 -16.50 -37.33 38.66
CA ALA A 11 -15.74 -36.17 38.29
C ALA A 11 -16.73 -35.35 37.47
N VAL A 12 -17.20 -34.24 38.04
CA VAL A 12 -17.95 -33.29 37.27
C VAL A 12 -16.94 -32.89 36.22
N GLU A 13 -17.04 -33.48 35.02
CA GLU A 13 -16.62 -32.81 33.82
C GLU A 13 -17.46 -31.54 33.79
N GLU A 14 -17.09 -30.55 34.62
CA GLU A 14 -17.29 -29.16 34.29
C GLU A 14 -16.39 -28.95 33.08
N SER A 15 -16.87 -29.44 31.94
CA SER A 15 -16.57 -28.89 30.64
C SER A 15 -17.08 -27.45 30.71
N SER A 16 -16.31 -26.58 31.37
CA SER A 16 -16.60 -25.16 31.40
C SER A 16 -16.65 -24.75 29.94
N SER A 17 -17.85 -24.46 29.43
CA SER A 17 -18.11 -24.04 28.05
C SER A 17 -17.59 -22.63 27.76
N VAL A 18 -16.70 -22.12 28.62
CA VAL A 18 -16.18 -20.76 28.60
C VAL A 18 -14.96 -20.74 27.71
N SER A 19 -15.10 -20.09 26.56
CA SER A 19 -14.02 -19.91 25.58
C SER A 19 -12.74 -19.35 26.23
N GLY A 20 -11.60 -19.94 25.87
CA GLY A 20 -10.27 -19.43 26.21
C GLY A 20 -10.01 -18.03 25.67
N VAL A 21 -10.76 -17.63 24.64
CA VAL A 21 -10.64 -16.39 23.87
C VAL A 21 -11.82 -15.46 24.17
N SER A 22 -11.52 -14.26 24.65
CA SER A 22 -12.49 -13.17 24.85
C SER A 22 -12.49 -12.23 23.64
N TRP A 23 -13.37 -12.50 22.68
CA TRP A 23 -13.52 -11.67 21.48
C TRP A 23 -13.92 -10.23 21.79
N GLY A 24 -14.76 -10.01 22.80
CA GLY A 24 -15.12 -8.65 23.24
C GLY A 24 -13.91 -7.83 23.66
N ALA A 25 -12.97 -8.43 24.41
CA ALA A 25 -11.73 -7.77 24.81
C ALA A 25 -10.80 -7.50 23.60
N ILE A 26 -10.70 -8.46 22.68
CA ILE A 26 -9.93 -8.33 21.44
C ILE A 26 -10.46 -7.18 20.58
N PHE A 27 -11.78 -7.12 20.36
CA PHE A 27 -12.39 -6.05 19.56
C PHE A 27 -12.29 -4.69 20.22
N ALA A 28 -12.47 -4.60 21.55
CA ALA A 28 -12.26 -3.35 22.28
C ALA A 28 -10.81 -2.85 22.16
N GLY A 29 -9.83 -3.75 22.33
CA GLY A 29 -8.42 -3.43 22.13
C GLY A 29 -8.11 -3.02 20.69
N ALA A 30 -8.66 -3.73 19.71
CA ALA A 30 -8.48 -3.42 18.29
C ALA A 30 -9.07 -2.05 17.92
N ALA A 31 -10.27 -1.73 18.42
CA ALA A 31 -10.91 -0.43 18.23
C ALA A 31 -10.08 0.70 18.82
N ALA A 32 -9.54 0.52 20.04
CA ALA A 32 -8.67 1.50 20.66
C ALA A 32 -7.36 1.70 19.89
N ALA A 33 -6.74 0.61 19.42
CA ALA A 33 -5.55 0.68 18.57
C ALA A 33 -5.84 1.41 17.26
N ALA A 34 -6.95 1.09 16.58
CA ALA A 34 -7.34 1.73 15.33
C ALA A 34 -7.62 3.22 15.50
N ALA A 35 -8.38 3.61 16.53
CA ALA A 35 -8.70 5.01 16.80
C ALA A 35 -7.44 5.83 17.14
N LEU A 36 -6.56 5.30 18.00
CA LEU A 36 -5.31 5.98 18.37
C LEU A 36 -4.34 6.05 17.19
N SER A 37 -4.25 5.00 16.37
CA SER A 37 -3.47 4.99 15.14
C SER A 37 -3.94 6.10 14.19
N MET A 38 -5.26 6.23 13.98
CA MET A 38 -5.82 7.28 13.14
C MET A 38 -5.44 8.68 13.64
N ILE A 39 -5.57 8.94 14.94
CA ILE A 39 -5.21 10.23 15.54
C ILE A 39 -3.71 10.55 15.33
N LEU A 40 -2.83 9.57 15.56
CA LEU A 40 -1.38 9.75 15.42
C LEU A 40 -0.93 9.89 13.97
N VAL A 41 -1.60 9.20 13.03
CA VAL A 41 -1.36 9.38 11.60
C VAL A 41 -1.78 10.79 11.15
N LEU A 42 -2.95 11.26 11.57
CA LEU A 42 -3.41 12.63 11.28
C LEU A 42 -2.45 13.68 11.85
N LEU A 43 -1.96 13.49 13.07
CA LEU A 43 -0.94 14.35 13.67
C LEU A 43 0.36 14.32 12.86
N GLY A 44 0.80 13.14 12.42
CA GLY A 44 1.99 12.97 11.58
C GLY A 44 1.88 13.74 10.26
N PHE A 45 0.70 13.76 9.63
CA PHE A 45 0.47 14.57 8.44
C PHE A 45 0.59 16.07 8.74
N GLY A 46 0.00 16.54 9.83
CA GLY A 46 0.12 17.95 10.24
C GLY A 46 1.58 18.38 10.45
N LEU A 47 2.36 17.55 11.15
CA LEU A 47 3.79 17.79 11.37
C LEU A 47 4.59 17.73 10.05
N GLY A 48 4.28 16.77 9.17
CA GLY A 48 4.94 16.61 7.88
C GLY A 48 4.70 17.80 6.94
N PHE A 49 3.45 18.27 6.83
CA PHE A 49 3.12 19.45 6.02
C PHE A 49 3.76 20.73 6.57
N SER A 50 3.87 20.86 7.89
CA SER A 50 4.57 21.99 8.50
C SER A 50 6.08 22.00 8.24
N ALA A 51 6.67 20.86 7.88
CA ALA A 51 8.12 20.71 7.64
C ALA A 51 8.53 20.91 6.17
N VAL A 52 7.57 20.92 5.25
CA VAL A 52 7.80 21.10 3.81
C VAL A 52 7.63 22.57 3.44
N SER A 53 8.63 23.15 2.79
CA SER A 53 8.56 24.51 2.24
C SER A 53 8.37 24.47 0.72
N PRO A 54 7.53 25.35 0.14
CA PRO A 54 7.42 25.52 -1.30
C PRO A 54 8.57 26.35 -1.91
N TRP A 55 9.39 27.02 -1.10
CA TRP A 55 10.52 27.83 -1.57
C TRP A 55 11.81 27.01 -1.65
N ALA A 56 12.55 27.17 -2.75
CA ALA A 56 13.79 26.44 -2.99
C ALA A 56 14.85 26.76 -1.93
N GLY A 57 15.43 25.72 -1.31
CA GLY A 57 16.47 25.85 -0.29
C GLY A 57 15.95 26.01 1.15
N GLU A 58 14.64 26.09 1.33
CA GLU A 58 13.98 26.17 2.64
C GLU A 58 13.31 24.83 3.00
N GLY A 59 13.13 24.57 4.31
CA GLY A 59 12.45 23.37 4.81
C GLY A 59 13.32 22.12 4.93
N VAL A 60 12.70 21.00 5.31
CA VAL A 60 13.41 19.73 5.54
C VAL A 60 13.68 19.01 4.22
N SER A 61 14.89 18.48 4.06
CA SER A 61 15.26 17.68 2.88
C SER A 61 14.36 16.45 2.70
N ALA A 62 14.17 15.99 1.46
CA ALA A 62 13.38 14.79 1.16
C ALA A 62 13.85 13.53 1.94
N LYS A 63 15.17 13.39 2.12
CA LYS A 63 15.74 12.31 2.93
C LYS A 63 15.38 12.46 4.41
N GLY A 64 15.43 13.68 4.95
CA GLY A 64 15.04 13.98 6.33
C GLY A 64 13.56 13.70 6.59
N LEU A 65 12.68 14.12 5.68
CA LEU A 65 11.24 13.82 5.72
C LEU A 65 10.95 12.32 5.63
N GLY A 66 11.68 11.58 4.80
CA GLY A 66 11.53 10.13 4.69
C GLY A 66 11.88 9.42 6.00
N ILE A 67 13.01 9.79 6.62
CA ILE A 67 13.44 9.23 7.91
C ILE A 67 12.46 9.59 9.03
N SER A 68 12.04 10.86 9.12
CA SER A 68 11.10 11.29 10.16
C SER A 68 9.75 10.58 10.03
N THR A 69 9.27 10.38 8.80
CA THR A 69 8.04 9.62 8.53
C THR A 69 8.15 8.18 9.02
N ILE A 70 9.25 7.49 8.76
CA ILE A 70 9.46 6.11 9.24
C ILE A 70 9.47 6.06 10.77
N VAL A 71 10.23 6.95 11.41
CA VAL A 71 10.30 7.02 12.88
C VAL A 71 8.93 7.29 13.47
N TRP A 72 8.16 8.20 12.87
CA TRP A 72 6.82 8.53 13.32
C TRP A 72 5.83 7.37 13.16
N LEU A 73 5.88 6.65 12.03
CA LEU A 73 5.04 5.48 11.81
C LEU A 73 5.40 4.33 12.76
N ALA A 74 6.69 4.12 13.04
CA ALA A 74 7.13 3.17 14.05
C ALA A 74 6.62 3.56 15.45
N ALA A 75 6.75 4.83 15.84
CA ALA A 75 6.21 5.33 17.10
C ALA A 75 4.68 5.16 17.18
N THR A 76 3.97 5.43 16.09
CA THR A 76 2.53 5.22 15.98
C THR A 76 2.16 3.76 16.21
N GLN A 77 2.85 2.82 15.54
CA GLN A 77 2.64 1.38 15.74
C GLN A 77 2.86 0.97 17.19
N ILE A 78 3.93 1.42 17.82
CA ILE A 78 4.26 1.07 19.21
C ILE A 78 3.17 1.60 20.17
N ILE A 79 2.83 2.89 20.07
CA ILE A 79 1.91 3.54 20.99
C ILE A 79 0.48 3.02 20.81
N ALA A 80 0.00 2.95 19.57
CA ALA A 80 -1.36 2.52 19.27
C ALA A 80 -1.57 1.03 19.60
N SER A 81 -0.64 0.17 19.16
CA SER A 81 -0.74 -1.27 19.40
C SER A 81 -0.54 -1.61 20.87
N GLY A 82 0.38 -0.92 21.56
CA GLY A 82 0.55 -1.04 23.01
C GLY A 82 -0.72 -0.67 23.79
N MET A 83 -1.39 0.42 23.43
CA MET A 83 -2.66 0.81 24.06
C MET A 83 -3.76 -0.22 23.82
N GLY A 84 -3.92 -0.69 22.58
CA GLY A 84 -4.91 -1.71 22.25
C GLY A 84 -4.64 -3.03 22.97
N GLY A 85 -3.38 -3.46 23.03
CA GLY A 85 -2.95 -4.64 23.76
C GLY A 85 -3.25 -4.53 25.26
N TYR A 86 -2.89 -3.40 25.88
CA TYR A 86 -3.20 -3.12 27.28
C TYR A 86 -4.71 -3.24 27.59
N ILE A 87 -5.56 -2.66 26.74
CA ILE A 87 -7.02 -2.74 26.89
C ILE A 87 -7.51 -4.19 26.73
N ALA A 88 -7.02 -4.90 25.71
CA ALA A 88 -7.39 -6.31 25.48
C ALA A 88 -7.02 -7.20 26.67
N GLY A 89 -5.81 -7.03 27.23
CA GLY A 89 -5.38 -7.75 28.43
C GLY A 89 -6.23 -7.40 29.65
N ARG A 90 -6.57 -6.13 29.83
CA ARG A 90 -7.32 -5.67 31.01
C ARG A 90 -8.80 -6.04 30.99
N LEU A 91 -9.42 -6.13 29.81
CA LEU A 91 -10.84 -6.47 29.65
C LEU A 91 -11.11 -7.98 29.51
N ARG A 92 -10.08 -8.81 29.26
CA ARG A 92 -10.22 -10.26 29.24
C ARG A 92 -10.70 -10.76 30.61
N VAL A 93 -11.56 -11.78 30.64
CA VAL A 93 -12.06 -12.42 31.89
C VAL A 93 -10.90 -13.04 32.71
N LYS A 94 -10.90 -12.83 34.03
CA LYS A 94 -9.95 -13.45 34.99
C LYS A 94 -10.33 -14.92 35.23
N TRP A 95 -9.33 -15.80 35.24
CA TRP A 95 -9.50 -17.23 35.52
C TRP A 95 -8.78 -17.56 36.83
N ALA A 96 -9.52 -17.83 37.90
CA ALA A 96 -8.98 -17.96 39.25
C ALA A 96 -8.14 -19.23 39.49
N ASN A 97 -8.38 -20.29 38.71
CA ASN A 97 -7.81 -21.63 38.96
C ASN A 97 -6.75 -22.06 37.91
N MET A 98 -6.12 -21.11 37.23
CA MET A 98 -5.14 -21.39 36.16
C MET A 98 -3.70 -21.09 36.59
N HIS A 99 -2.75 -21.89 36.12
CA HIS A 99 -1.32 -21.66 36.32
C HIS A 99 -0.88 -20.32 35.70
N GLY A 100 0.08 -19.65 36.34
CA GLY A 100 0.56 -18.32 35.93
C GLY A 100 1.07 -18.25 34.48
N ASP A 101 1.74 -19.30 33.99
CA ASP A 101 2.27 -19.35 32.63
C ASP A 101 1.15 -19.34 31.57
N GLU A 102 0.03 -20.00 31.85
CA GLU A 102 -1.13 -20.03 30.95
C GLU A 102 -1.88 -18.70 30.97
N VAL A 103 -1.93 -18.02 32.12
CA VAL A 103 -2.46 -16.65 32.20
C VAL A 103 -1.61 -15.70 31.36
N TYR A 104 -0.28 -15.80 31.46
CA TYR A 104 0.68 -15.02 30.69
C TYR A 104 0.54 -15.26 29.18
N PHE A 105 0.51 -16.52 28.73
CA PHE A 105 0.29 -16.87 27.33
C PHE A 105 -1.02 -16.27 26.81
N ARG A 106 -2.13 -16.45 27.53
CA ARG A 106 -3.43 -15.93 27.09
C ARG A 106 -3.46 -14.41 27.06
N ASP A 107 -2.85 -13.71 28.02
CA ASP A 107 -2.80 -12.25 27.98
C ASP A 107 -1.97 -11.74 26.77
N THR A 108 -0.79 -12.33 26.51
CA THR A 108 0.00 -11.98 25.31
C THR A 108 -0.75 -12.26 24.00
N ALA A 109 -1.49 -13.38 23.93
CA ALA A 109 -2.29 -13.77 22.78
C ALA A 109 -3.45 -12.79 22.52
N HIS A 110 -4.12 -12.29 23.57
CA HIS A 110 -5.21 -11.32 23.40
C HIS A 110 -4.69 -9.98 22.87
N GLY A 111 -3.51 -9.53 23.33
CA GLY A 111 -2.85 -8.36 22.77
C GLY A 111 -2.47 -8.54 21.30
N PHE A 112 -1.88 -9.68 20.96
CA PHE A 112 -1.53 -10.02 19.58
C PHE A 112 -2.76 -10.06 18.67
N LEU A 113 -3.84 -10.73 19.10
CA LEU A 113 -5.08 -10.83 18.33
C LEU A 113 -5.75 -9.46 18.14
N ALA A 114 -5.71 -8.58 19.15
CA ALA A 114 -6.21 -7.21 19.01
C ALA A 114 -5.43 -6.43 17.94
N TRP A 115 -4.09 -6.59 17.91
CA TRP A 115 -3.25 -6.03 16.85
C TRP A 115 -3.55 -6.63 15.47
N CYS A 116 -3.76 -7.95 15.36
CA CYS A 116 -4.13 -8.60 14.11
C CYS A 116 -5.45 -8.04 13.55
N VAL A 117 -6.48 -7.96 14.39
CA VAL A 117 -7.79 -7.43 13.98
C VAL A 117 -7.68 -5.98 13.52
N ALA A 118 -7.00 -5.12 14.30
CA ALA A 118 -6.80 -3.73 13.93
C ALA A 118 -6.05 -3.60 12.58
N THR A 119 -4.96 -4.35 12.41
CA THR A 119 -4.13 -4.33 11.20
C THR A 119 -4.89 -4.83 9.97
N LEU A 120 -5.65 -5.91 10.10
CA LEU A 120 -6.46 -6.46 9.00
C LEU A 120 -7.58 -5.49 8.59
N VAL A 121 -8.27 -4.87 9.56
CA VAL A 121 -9.27 -3.84 9.27
C VAL A 121 -8.64 -2.66 8.53
N THR A 122 -7.49 -2.17 8.99
CA THR A 122 -6.76 -1.12 8.28
C THR A 122 -6.37 -1.56 6.86
N ALA A 123 -5.87 -2.78 6.68
CA ALA A 123 -5.50 -3.30 5.36
C ALA A 123 -6.72 -3.37 4.42
N VAL A 124 -7.87 -3.83 4.91
CA VAL A 124 -9.13 -3.86 4.12
C VAL A 124 -9.60 -2.46 3.76
N LEU A 125 -9.53 -1.50 4.67
CA LEU A 125 -9.91 -0.10 4.39
C LEU A 125 -8.98 0.54 3.35
N VAL A 126 -7.68 0.30 3.46
CA VAL A 126 -6.69 0.81 2.51
C VAL A 126 -6.91 0.17 1.12
N VAL A 127 -7.03 -1.16 1.03
CA VAL A 127 -7.27 -1.85 -0.25
C VAL A 127 -8.64 -1.48 -0.84
N GLY A 128 -9.68 -1.40 -0.02
CA GLY A 128 -11.04 -1.06 -0.44
C GLY A 128 -11.18 0.35 -0.98
N SER A 129 -10.41 1.31 -0.45
CA SER A 129 -10.38 2.69 -0.94
C SER A 129 -9.73 2.86 -2.33
N VAL A 130 -8.95 1.87 -2.79
CA VAL A 130 -8.32 1.88 -4.12
C VAL A 130 -9.29 1.46 -5.23
N SER A 131 -10.26 0.59 -4.93
CA SER A 131 -11.20 0.05 -5.93
C SER A 131 -12.22 1.06 -6.44
N SER A 132 -12.56 2.10 -5.66
CA SER A 132 -13.48 3.16 -6.08
C SER A 132 -12.87 4.20 -7.05
N VAL A 133 -11.55 4.13 -7.30
CA VAL A 133 -10.83 5.09 -8.17
C VAL A 133 -10.72 4.58 -9.61
N ILE A 134 -10.94 3.29 -9.86
CA ILE A 134 -10.71 2.64 -11.16
C ILE A 134 -11.93 2.82 -12.11
N SER A 135 -13.12 3.13 -11.59
CA SER A 135 -14.32 3.35 -12.41
C SER A 135 -14.56 4.85 -12.71
N GLY A 136 -13.76 5.41 -13.62
CA GLY A 136 -14.17 6.54 -14.49
C GLY A 136 -14.39 7.91 -13.84
N GLY A 137 -13.35 8.74 -13.82
CA GLY A 137 -13.46 10.19 -13.63
C GLY A 137 -12.16 10.81 -13.16
N VAL A 138 -11.67 11.83 -13.86
CA VAL A 138 -10.52 12.64 -13.41
C VAL A 138 -10.91 13.31 -12.10
N GLN A 139 -10.54 12.70 -10.98
CA GLN A 139 -10.67 13.30 -9.67
C GLN A 139 -9.28 13.49 -9.11
N ALA A 140 -8.74 14.70 -9.37
CA ALA A 140 -7.60 15.24 -8.66
C ALA A 140 -7.94 15.31 -7.16
N GLY A 141 -7.65 14.25 -6.41
CA GLY A 141 -7.95 14.18 -4.98
C GLY A 141 -7.78 12.82 -4.30
N ALA A 142 -7.70 11.71 -5.04
CA ALA A 142 -7.70 10.35 -4.45
C ALA A 142 -6.32 9.66 -4.38
N SER A 143 -5.24 10.41 -4.15
CA SER A 143 -3.87 9.86 -4.00
C SER A 143 -3.35 9.85 -2.55
N VAL A 144 -4.22 10.01 -1.56
CA VAL A 144 -3.85 10.21 -0.14
C VAL A 144 -3.73 8.89 0.65
N ALA A 145 -3.38 7.79 -0.02
CA ALA A 145 -3.04 6.53 0.64
C ALA A 145 -1.68 6.03 0.13
N GLY A 146 -0.61 6.65 0.63
CA GLY A 146 0.78 6.22 0.40
C GLY A 146 1.37 6.68 -0.93
N GLY A 147 2.40 7.52 -0.86
CA GLY A 147 3.17 7.98 -2.03
C GLY A 147 3.82 6.85 -2.86
N ALA A 148 3.92 5.64 -2.31
CA ALA A 148 4.37 4.45 -3.04
C ALA A 148 3.26 3.79 -3.88
N ALA A 149 2.01 3.81 -3.42
CA ALA A 149 0.87 3.20 -4.15
C ALA A 149 0.45 4.07 -5.34
N SER A 150 0.48 5.39 -5.20
CA SER A 150 0.15 6.33 -6.28
C SER A 150 1.14 6.28 -7.45
N ALA A 151 2.43 6.02 -7.18
CA ALA A 151 3.47 5.84 -8.19
C ALA A 151 3.30 4.53 -8.99
N MET A 152 2.89 3.45 -8.31
CA MET A 152 2.70 2.13 -8.93
C MET A 152 1.46 2.09 -9.83
N THR A 153 0.37 2.76 -9.44
CA THR A 153 -0.87 2.84 -10.22
C THR A 153 -0.74 3.71 -11.48
N GLN A 154 -0.01 4.82 -11.42
CA GLN A 154 0.23 5.67 -12.60
C GLN A 154 1.10 4.96 -13.66
N ALA A 155 2.10 4.18 -13.23
CA ALA A 155 2.95 3.40 -14.12
C ALA A 155 2.19 2.25 -14.81
N ALA A 156 1.26 1.59 -14.10
CA ALA A 156 0.44 0.52 -14.65
C ALA A 156 -0.65 1.04 -15.63
N GLY A 157 -1.28 2.17 -15.33
CA GLY A 157 -2.32 2.77 -16.17
C GLY A 157 -1.81 3.32 -17.51
N SER A 158 -0.54 3.73 -17.58
CA SER A 158 0.09 4.25 -18.81
C SER A 158 0.64 3.14 -19.72
N ALA A 159 0.88 1.93 -19.20
CA ALA A 159 1.29 0.77 -19.99
C ALA A 159 0.12 0.05 -20.68
N ALA A 160 -1.09 0.15 -20.11
CA ALA A 160 -2.28 -0.57 -20.62
C ALA A 160 -2.98 0.12 -21.82
N ALA A 161 -2.64 1.37 -22.13
CA ALA A 161 -3.40 2.19 -23.08
C ALA A 161 -2.98 2.05 -24.56
N ASN A 162 -2.03 1.16 -24.91
CA ASN A 162 -1.29 1.34 -26.17
C ASN A 162 -0.97 0.09 -27.01
N THR A 163 -1.74 -1.00 -26.93
CA THR A 163 -1.26 -2.27 -27.53
C THR A 163 -1.90 -2.74 -28.84
N ASP A 164 -3.18 -2.51 -29.17
CA ASP A 164 -3.79 -3.44 -30.15
C ASP A 164 -4.04 -2.99 -31.61
N SER A 165 -3.91 -1.72 -31.99
CA SER A 165 -4.30 -1.29 -33.36
C SER A 165 -3.16 -0.98 -34.34
N ASN A 166 -1.90 -0.92 -33.89
CA ASN A 166 -0.81 -0.33 -34.69
C ASN A 166 0.21 -1.33 -35.28
N GLN A 167 0.15 -2.62 -34.91
CA GLN A 167 1.20 -3.60 -35.24
C GLN A 167 1.22 -4.01 -36.72
N TYR A 168 0.07 -4.02 -37.40
CA TYR A 168 -0.02 -4.38 -38.82
C TYR A 168 -0.05 -3.17 -39.76
N GLY A 169 -0.27 -1.97 -39.24
CA GLY A 169 -0.45 -0.76 -40.05
C GLY A 169 0.75 -0.40 -40.93
N TYR A 170 1.98 -0.67 -40.45
CA TYR A 170 3.19 -0.46 -41.24
C TYR A 170 3.24 -1.39 -42.46
N TYR A 171 2.93 -2.67 -42.28
CA TYR A 171 2.91 -3.65 -43.38
C TYR A 171 1.76 -3.38 -44.34
N ILE A 172 0.60 -2.97 -43.85
CA ILE A 172 -0.54 -2.57 -44.68
C ILE A 172 -0.17 -1.35 -45.52
N ASP A 173 0.43 -0.31 -44.95
CA ASP A 173 0.92 0.85 -45.72
C ASP A 173 1.94 0.43 -46.77
N SER A 174 2.87 -0.48 -46.44
CA SER A 174 3.90 -0.94 -47.37
C SER A 174 3.33 -1.61 -48.63
N LEU A 175 2.15 -2.25 -48.54
CA LEU A 175 1.46 -2.84 -49.69
C LEU A 175 0.90 -1.80 -50.67
N PHE A 176 0.61 -0.59 -50.20
CA PHE A 176 0.01 0.49 -50.99
C PHE A 176 0.99 1.61 -51.34
N ARG A 177 2.28 1.47 -50.99
CA ARG A 177 3.31 2.41 -51.42
C ARG A 177 3.49 2.29 -52.94
N ASP A 178 3.47 3.44 -53.61
CA ASP A 178 3.56 3.55 -55.05
C ASP A 178 4.52 4.69 -55.39
N ASP A 179 5.33 4.54 -56.45
CA ASP A 179 6.33 5.52 -56.89
C ASP A 179 5.69 6.71 -57.64
N ARG A 180 4.37 6.66 -57.86
CA ARG A 180 3.63 7.70 -58.57
C ARG A 180 3.33 8.90 -57.66
N PRO A 181 3.54 10.15 -58.13
CA PRO A 181 3.15 11.34 -57.38
C PRO A 181 1.63 11.49 -57.37
N ALA A 182 0.96 10.80 -56.45
CA ALA A 182 -0.46 10.97 -56.16
C ALA A 182 -0.64 11.92 -54.98
N SER A 183 -1.61 12.83 -55.06
CA SER A 183 -1.95 13.73 -53.96
C SER A 183 -2.54 12.93 -52.79
N VAL A 184 -1.74 12.65 -51.78
CA VAL A 184 -2.17 12.03 -50.51
C VAL A 184 -2.62 13.13 -49.56
N SER A 185 -3.69 12.89 -48.78
CA SER A 185 -4.10 13.83 -47.73
C SER A 185 -3.00 13.99 -46.68
N ASP A 186 -2.96 15.16 -46.04
CA ASP A 186 -2.00 15.44 -44.96
C ASP A 186 -2.12 14.42 -43.83
N ASP A 187 -3.33 14.10 -43.40
CA ASP A 187 -3.56 13.12 -42.33
C ASP A 187 -3.01 11.72 -42.66
N ALA A 188 -3.18 11.27 -43.90
CA ALA A 188 -2.65 9.98 -44.34
C ALA A 188 -1.10 10.00 -44.42
N ALA A 189 -0.52 11.10 -44.90
CA ALA A 189 0.93 11.32 -44.93
C ALA A 189 1.54 11.34 -43.52
N HIS A 190 0.94 12.08 -42.58
CA HIS A 190 1.37 12.12 -41.18
C HIS A 190 1.24 10.76 -40.49
N GLY A 191 0.17 10.01 -40.77
CA GLY A 191 -0.04 8.65 -40.28
C GLY A 191 1.02 7.66 -40.78
N ALA A 192 1.35 7.70 -42.07
CA ALA A 192 2.40 6.85 -42.65
C ALA A 192 3.78 7.15 -42.07
N VAL A 193 4.14 8.44 -41.95
CA VAL A 193 5.39 8.88 -41.31
C VAL A 193 5.47 8.38 -39.87
N ALA A 194 4.40 8.53 -39.09
CA ALA A 194 4.36 8.09 -37.70
C ALA A 194 4.57 6.57 -37.56
N ARG A 195 3.93 5.77 -38.42
CA ARG A 195 4.09 4.30 -38.43
C ARG A 195 5.49 3.87 -38.84
N ILE A 196 6.07 4.49 -39.87
CA ILE A 196 7.45 4.23 -40.31
C ILE A 196 8.44 4.55 -39.21
N PHE A 197 8.31 5.71 -38.57
CA PHE A 197 9.17 6.10 -37.46
C PHE A 197 9.02 5.13 -36.28
N ALA A 198 7.80 4.76 -35.90
CA ALA A 198 7.56 3.79 -34.83
C ALA A 198 8.23 2.44 -35.10
N GLN A 199 8.06 1.89 -36.31
CA GLN A 199 8.69 0.63 -36.71
C GLN A 199 10.22 0.74 -36.78
N SER A 200 10.74 1.83 -37.34
CA SER A 200 12.18 2.08 -37.48
C SER A 200 12.86 2.32 -36.14
N LEU A 201 12.18 2.94 -35.18
CA LEU A 201 12.66 3.13 -33.81
C LEU A 201 12.65 1.81 -33.03
N ALA A 202 11.63 0.96 -33.23
CA ALA A 202 11.56 -0.37 -32.64
C ALA A 202 12.70 -1.29 -33.14
N ASN A 203 13.01 -1.23 -34.43
CA ASN A 203 14.09 -2.01 -35.04
C ASN A 203 15.48 -1.35 -34.89
N GLY A 204 15.55 -0.10 -34.43
CA GLY A 204 16.79 0.64 -34.20
C GLY A 204 17.47 1.22 -35.45
N GLN A 205 16.89 1.03 -36.63
CA GLN A 205 17.42 1.54 -37.90
C GLN A 205 16.28 1.93 -38.85
N LEU A 206 16.48 3.01 -39.61
CA LEU A 206 15.62 3.41 -40.72
C LEU A 206 16.07 2.66 -41.99
N SER A 207 15.16 1.92 -42.61
CA SER A 207 15.46 1.19 -43.85
C SER A 207 15.73 2.16 -45.02
N ALA A 208 16.54 1.75 -46.00
CA ALA A 208 16.84 2.58 -47.17
C ALA A 208 15.58 2.90 -48.00
N GLU A 209 14.64 1.96 -48.07
CA GLU A 209 13.35 2.12 -48.74
C GLU A 209 12.48 3.16 -48.02
N ASP A 210 12.33 3.04 -46.69
CA ASP A 210 11.58 4.01 -45.88
C ASP A 210 12.20 5.41 -45.95
N ARG A 211 13.53 5.50 -45.90
CA ARG A 211 14.27 6.76 -46.03
C ARG A 211 13.97 7.45 -47.36
N THR A 212 14.00 6.70 -48.47
CA THR A 212 13.74 7.21 -49.82
C THR A 212 12.29 7.68 -49.96
N TYR A 213 11.33 6.89 -49.46
CA TYR A 213 9.91 7.23 -49.46
C TYR A 213 9.60 8.50 -48.65
N LEU A 214 10.14 8.59 -47.43
CA LEU A 214 10.00 9.78 -46.58
C LEU A 214 10.62 11.02 -47.24
N ALA A 215 11.77 10.87 -47.90
CA ALA A 215 12.42 11.97 -48.61
C ALA A 215 11.59 12.45 -49.81
N GLN A 216 10.98 11.55 -50.59
CA GLN A 216 10.06 11.93 -51.67
C GLN A 216 8.86 12.73 -51.13
N LEU A 217 8.26 12.28 -50.02
CA LEU A 217 7.13 12.96 -49.39
C LEU A 217 7.51 14.37 -48.88
N VAL A 218 8.73 14.52 -48.33
CA VAL A 218 9.27 15.81 -47.89
C VAL A 218 9.57 16.71 -49.11
N ALA A 219 10.20 16.18 -50.15
CA ALA A 219 10.57 16.93 -51.35
C ALA A 219 9.33 17.51 -52.06
N GLN A 220 8.27 16.72 -52.21
CA GLN A 220 7.00 17.15 -52.81
C GLN A 220 6.34 18.33 -52.07
N ARG A 221 6.53 18.42 -50.74
CA ARG A 221 5.88 19.42 -49.89
C ARG A 221 6.73 20.65 -49.59
N THR A 222 8.06 20.53 -49.68
CA THR A 222 9.00 21.57 -49.23
C THR A 222 9.83 22.17 -50.37
N ASN A 223 9.65 21.68 -51.59
CA ASN A 223 10.41 22.09 -52.77
C ASN A 223 11.93 21.91 -52.60
N LEU A 224 12.32 20.95 -51.75
CA LEU A 224 13.71 20.56 -51.52
C LEU A 224 14.17 19.58 -52.60
N THR A 225 15.48 19.58 -52.88
CA THR A 225 16.09 18.50 -53.67
C THR A 225 15.99 17.17 -52.91
N GLN A 226 15.98 16.06 -53.64
CA GLN A 226 15.91 14.72 -53.02
C GLN A 226 17.03 14.50 -51.99
N ALA A 227 18.26 14.92 -52.31
CA ALA A 227 19.41 14.80 -51.40
C ALA A 227 19.24 15.64 -50.12
N ASP A 228 18.68 16.84 -50.22
CA ASP A 228 18.40 17.70 -49.05
C ASP A 228 17.25 17.17 -48.19
N ALA A 229 16.23 16.58 -48.84
CA ALA A 229 15.11 15.95 -48.15
C ALA A 229 15.55 14.70 -47.37
N GLU A 230 16.41 13.87 -47.96
CA GLU A 230 17.02 12.71 -47.29
C GLU A 230 17.83 13.11 -46.05
N ARG A 231 18.69 14.12 -46.18
CA ARG A 231 19.46 14.65 -45.05
C ARG A 231 18.57 15.15 -43.93
N ARG A 232 17.44 15.80 -44.26
CA ARG A 232 16.45 16.26 -43.27
C ARG A 232 15.78 15.08 -42.55
N VAL A 233 15.43 14.01 -43.27
CA VAL A 233 14.88 12.79 -42.67
C VAL A 233 15.87 12.18 -41.70
N ASP A 234 17.15 12.06 -42.09
CA ASP A 234 18.21 11.49 -41.24
C ASP A 234 18.40 12.33 -39.96
N GLU A 235 18.46 13.66 -40.07
CA GLU A 235 18.59 14.57 -38.92
C GLU A 235 17.40 14.47 -37.94
N ILE A 236 16.17 14.41 -38.47
CA ILE A 236 14.95 14.30 -37.64
C ILE A 236 14.86 12.91 -37.01
N TYR A 237 15.20 11.84 -37.74
CA TYR A 237 15.26 10.49 -37.20
C TYR A 237 16.29 10.39 -36.06
N ALA A 238 17.51 10.90 -36.26
CA ALA A 238 18.54 10.93 -35.22
C ALA A 238 18.12 11.72 -33.98
N ARG A 239 17.48 12.89 -34.17
CA ARG A 239 16.95 13.70 -33.05
C ARG A 239 15.85 12.95 -32.29
N THR A 240 14.97 12.27 -33.01
CA THR A 240 13.87 11.49 -32.42
C THR A 240 14.40 10.28 -31.65
N GLN A 241 15.36 9.55 -32.21
CA GLN A 241 16.02 8.43 -31.55
C GLN A 241 16.70 8.88 -30.24
N LYS A 242 17.41 10.01 -30.28
CA LYS A 242 18.04 10.59 -29.08
C LYS A 242 17.00 10.98 -28.03
N ALA A 243 15.92 11.67 -28.42
CA ALA A 243 14.86 12.07 -27.49
C ALA A 243 14.16 10.85 -26.85
N LEU A 244 13.95 9.78 -27.62
CA LEU A 244 13.37 8.53 -27.12
C LEU A 244 14.33 7.80 -26.16
N ALA A 245 15.63 7.76 -26.47
CA ALA A 245 16.64 7.19 -25.59
C ALA A 245 16.72 7.97 -24.26
N ASP A 246 16.72 9.29 -24.31
CA ASP A 246 16.70 10.15 -23.12
C ASP A 246 15.41 9.97 -22.30
N ALA A 247 14.25 9.85 -22.96
CA ALA A 247 12.98 9.59 -22.30
C ALA A 247 12.96 8.20 -21.64
N LYS A 248 13.45 7.16 -22.33
CA LYS A 248 13.59 5.81 -21.78
C LYS A 248 14.51 5.79 -20.57
N LEU A 249 15.65 6.47 -20.64
CA LEU A 249 16.59 6.57 -19.53
C LEU A 249 15.94 7.26 -18.33
N LYS A 250 15.24 8.39 -18.53
CA LYS A 250 14.51 9.08 -17.46
C LYS A 250 13.41 8.21 -16.86
N ALA A 251 12.68 7.48 -17.70
CA ALA A 251 11.64 6.55 -17.24
C ALA A 251 12.24 5.40 -16.40
N GLN A 252 13.35 4.81 -16.85
CA GLN A 252 14.09 3.79 -16.10
C GLN A 252 14.62 4.34 -14.77
N GLN A 253 15.23 5.52 -14.76
CA GLN A 253 15.73 6.17 -13.54
C GLN A 253 14.60 6.49 -12.55
N ALA A 254 13.45 6.96 -13.04
CA ALA A 254 12.28 7.20 -12.22
C ALA A 254 11.73 5.89 -11.64
N ALA A 255 11.63 4.83 -12.45
CA ALA A 255 11.21 3.50 -12.01
C ALA A 255 12.17 2.90 -10.97
N ASP A 256 13.49 2.98 -11.18
CA ASP A 256 14.50 2.52 -10.23
C ASP A 256 14.45 3.28 -8.91
N THR A 257 14.23 4.60 -8.97
CA THR A 257 14.09 5.44 -7.78
C THR A 257 12.82 5.07 -7.02
N ALA A 258 11.70 4.91 -7.71
CA ALA A 258 10.44 4.47 -7.12
C ALA A 258 10.58 3.07 -6.50
N ALA A 259 11.24 2.13 -7.18
CA ALA A 259 11.50 0.79 -6.67
C ALA A 259 12.35 0.80 -5.40
N LYS A 260 13.41 1.62 -5.34
CA LYS A 260 14.23 1.78 -4.13
C LYS A 260 13.44 2.36 -2.97
N VAL A 261 12.65 3.41 -3.22
CA VAL A 261 11.78 4.02 -2.20
C VAL A 261 10.74 3.02 -1.70
N ALA A 262 10.11 2.28 -2.61
CA ALA A 262 9.13 1.25 -2.27
C ALA A 262 9.75 0.14 -1.43
N ALA A 263 10.90 -0.42 -1.85
CA ALA A 263 11.61 -1.46 -1.11
C ALA A 263 12.00 -0.99 0.31
N TRP A 264 12.56 0.21 0.42
CA TRP A 264 12.96 0.78 1.71
C TRP A 264 11.75 1.03 2.61
N THR A 265 10.67 1.59 2.06
CA THR A 265 9.41 1.82 2.78
C THR A 265 8.79 0.51 3.25
N SER A 266 8.70 -0.50 2.38
CA SER A 266 8.16 -1.82 2.73
C SER A 266 8.94 -2.50 3.85
N LEU A 267 10.28 -2.42 3.83
CA LEU A 267 11.12 -2.97 4.89
C LEU A 267 10.83 -2.31 6.24
N TRP A 268 10.76 -0.97 6.27
CA TRP A 268 10.52 -0.25 7.52
C TRP A 268 9.07 -0.38 8.01
N MET A 269 8.11 -0.47 7.10
CA MET A 269 6.73 -0.80 7.46
C MET A 269 6.64 -2.19 8.08
N PHE A 270 7.32 -3.19 7.51
CA PHE A 270 7.42 -4.52 8.09
C PHE A 270 8.02 -4.49 9.50
N ILE A 271 9.14 -3.81 9.70
CA ILE A 271 9.77 -3.65 11.02
C ILE A 271 8.82 -2.96 12.01
N SER A 272 8.12 -1.92 11.57
CA SER A 272 7.17 -1.17 12.39
C SER A 272 5.97 -2.02 12.81
N LEU A 273 5.45 -2.85 11.91
CA LEU A 273 4.36 -3.79 12.19
C LEU A 273 4.80 -4.87 13.19
N LEU A 274 6.02 -5.42 13.06
CA LEU A 274 6.57 -6.35 14.04
C LEU A 274 6.71 -5.71 15.43
N ALA A 275 7.17 -4.45 15.48
CA ALA A 275 7.22 -3.70 16.73
C ALA A 275 5.81 -3.52 17.33
N GLY A 276 4.82 -3.15 16.51
CA GLY A 276 3.42 -3.05 16.94
C GLY A 276 2.89 -4.35 17.55
N ALA A 277 3.08 -5.48 16.86
CA ALA A 277 2.69 -6.80 17.36
C ALA A 277 3.36 -7.13 18.71
N PHE A 278 4.67 -6.92 18.81
CA PHE A 278 5.42 -7.15 20.03
C PHE A 278 4.92 -6.31 21.20
N PHE A 279 4.75 -5.00 21.00
CA PHE A 279 4.30 -4.09 22.04
C PHE A 279 2.83 -4.31 22.44
N ALA A 280 1.96 -4.74 21.51
CA ALA A 280 0.60 -5.16 21.85
C ALA A 280 0.60 -6.38 22.79
N SER A 281 1.36 -7.42 22.45
CA SER A 281 1.51 -8.61 23.29
C SER A 281 2.09 -8.27 24.65
N LEU A 282 3.16 -7.47 24.69
CA LEU A 282 3.80 -7.06 25.94
C LEU A 282 2.85 -6.24 26.81
N ALA A 283 2.20 -5.21 26.26
CA ALA A 283 1.30 -4.33 27.01
C ALA A 283 0.06 -5.07 27.55
N ALA A 284 -0.42 -6.10 26.83
CA ALA A 284 -1.51 -6.94 27.31
C ALA A 284 -1.17 -7.67 28.61
N THR A 285 0.09 -8.08 28.82
CA THR A 285 0.51 -8.67 30.11
C THR A 285 0.43 -7.68 31.27
N TYR A 286 0.70 -6.39 31.02
CA TYR A 286 0.53 -5.35 32.03
C TYR A 286 -0.94 -5.08 32.32
N GLY A 287 -1.77 -5.08 31.27
CA GLY A 287 -3.24 -4.95 31.40
C GLY A 287 -3.85 -6.11 32.19
N GLY A 288 -3.46 -7.34 31.88
CA GLY A 288 -3.90 -8.55 32.57
C GLY A 288 -3.49 -8.58 34.03
N ARG A 289 -2.23 -8.26 34.35
CA ARG A 289 -1.79 -8.14 35.76
C ARG A 289 -2.60 -7.14 36.57
N ARG A 290 -2.96 -6.00 35.96
CA ARG A 290 -3.80 -4.98 36.63
C ARG A 290 -5.24 -5.42 36.81
N ARG A 291 -5.78 -6.24 35.92
CA ARG A 291 -7.08 -6.90 36.10
C ARG A 291 -7.01 -7.88 37.26
N ASP A 292 -5.96 -8.67 37.35
CA ASP A 292 -5.86 -9.75 38.32
C ASP A 292 -5.63 -9.27 39.75
N ALA A 293 -5.06 -8.06 39.91
CA ALA A 293 -4.85 -7.39 41.19
C ALA A 293 -6.13 -6.78 41.83
N VAL A 294 -7.30 -6.85 41.17
CA VAL A 294 -8.56 -6.35 41.75
C VAL A 294 -9.09 -7.36 42.76
N GLU A 295 -9.26 -6.91 44.00
CA GLU A 295 -9.88 -7.66 45.10
C GLU A 295 -11.39 -7.33 45.17
N TYR A 296 -12.24 -8.35 45.27
CA TYR A 296 -13.68 -8.14 45.41
C TYR A 296 -13.96 -7.71 46.85
N VAL A 297 -14.68 -6.60 47.03
CA VAL A 297 -15.20 -6.21 48.35
C VAL A 297 -16.32 -7.18 48.69
N GLU A 298 -16.05 -8.13 49.57
CA GLU A 298 -17.05 -9.03 50.11
C GLU A 298 -18.00 -8.20 50.98
N VAL A 299 -19.23 -7.99 50.51
CA VAL A 299 -20.25 -7.33 51.32
C VAL A 299 -20.80 -8.40 52.25
N ASP A 300 -20.27 -8.48 53.47
CA ASP A 300 -20.82 -9.32 54.53
C ASP A 300 -22.31 -9.00 54.68
N THR A 301 -23.15 -9.88 54.16
CA THR A 301 -24.59 -9.76 54.31
C THR A 301 -24.90 -10.23 55.71
N TYR A 302 -24.96 -9.30 56.69
CA TYR A 302 -25.42 -9.61 58.04
C TYR A 302 -26.85 -10.19 57.96
N THR A 303 -26.97 -11.51 58.03
CA THR A 303 -28.25 -12.17 58.25
C THR A 303 -28.63 -12.00 59.71
N THR A 304 -29.39 -10.97 60.04
CA THR A 304 -30.03 -10.82 61.35
C THR A 304 -31.09 -11.91 61.49
N THR A 305 -30.72 -13.06 62.06
CA THR A 305 -31.71 -14.04 62.54
C THR A 305 -32.35 -13.48 63.80
N THR A 306 -33.42 -12.71 63.67
CA THR A 306 -34.28 -12.37 64.80
C THR A 306 -35.09 -13.62 65.18
N PRO A 307 -34.89 -14.23 66.36
CA PRO A 307 -35.75 -15.31 66.79
C PRO A 307 -37.15 -14.73 67.06
N VAL A 308 -38.15 -15.21 66.33
CA VAL A 308 -39.57 -14.96 66.64
C VAL A 308 -39.85 -15.65 67.96
N ARG A 309 -40.22 -14.87 68.98
CA ARG A 309 -40.53 -15.34 70.33
C ARG A 309 -42.02 -15.61 70.47
#